data_AF-A0A3B0XLZ1-F1
#
_entry.id   AF-A0A3B0XLZ1-F1
#
_cell.length_a   1.000
_cell.length_b   1.000
_cell.length_c   1.000
_cell.angle_alpha   90.00
_cell.angle_beta   90.00
_cell.angle_gamma   90.00
#
_symmetry.space_group_name_H-M   'P 1'
#
loop_
_entity.id
_entity.type
_entity.pdbx_description
1 polymer ?
#
loop_
_entity_poly.entity_id
_entity_poly.type
_entity_poly.pdbx_seq_one_letter_code
_entity_poly.pdbx_strand_id
1 'polypeptide(L)'
;DAVKALFEHQANRAREYYIKAFNGLPEEDRFNQRIGLIMAEIYLSLLNEIENDGFKVLEHRIKLTPMRKLWLAWRTSQREKKRFKQIKQHA
;
A
#
# COMPACT_ATOMS: atom_id res chain seq x y z
N ASP A 1 7.50 -14.67 -21.87
CA ASP A 1 8.60 -14.29 -20.96
C ASP A 1 8.45 -14.95 -19.59
N ALA A 2 9.26 -15.97 -19.29
CA ALA A 2 9.22 -16.66 -18.00
C ALA A 2 9.54 -15.71 -16.82
N VAL A 3 10.40 -14.72 -17.04
CA VAL A 3 10.76 -13.72 -16.02
C VAL A 3 9.59 -12.80 -15.69
N LYS A 4 8.84 -12.35 -16.70
CA LYS A 4 7.64 -11.53 -16.49
C LYS A 4 6.57 -12.31 -15.69
N ALA A 5 6.33 -13.56 -16.03
CA ALA A 5 5.40 -14.43 -15.30
C ALA A 5 5.83 -14.64 -13.83
N LEU A 6 7.14 -14.76 -13.57
CA LEU A 6 7.67 -14.79 -12.21
C LEU A 6 7.35 -13.49 -11.45
N PHE A 7 7.58 -12.32 -12.06
CA PHE A 7 7.28 -11.04 -11.40
C PHE A 7 5.79 -10.84 -11.14
N GLU A 8 4.91 -11.23 -12.07
CA GLU A 8 3.47 -11.25 -11.87
C GLU A 8 3.08 -12.14 -10.69
N HIS A 9 3.65 -13.34 -10.60
CA HIS A 9 3.42 -14.24 -9.47
C HIS A 9 3.86 -13.61 -8.13
N GLN A 10 5.04 -12.98 -8.09
CA GLN A 10 5.50 -12.32 -6.86
C GLN A 10 4.66 -11.09 -6.51
N ALA A 11 4.16 -10.33 -7.49
CA ALA A 11 3.26 -9.20 -7.27
C ALA A 11 1.95 -9.65 -6.61
N ASN A 12 1.35 -10.74 -7.13
CA ASN A 12 0.15 -11.32 -6.55
C ASN A 12 0.39 -11.82 -5.13
N ARG A 13 1.50 -12.53 -4.89
CA ARG A 13 1.89 -12.97 -3.55
C ARG A 13 2.07 -11.80 -2.58
N ALA A 14 2.68 -10.70 -3.01
CA ALA A 14 2.83 -9.50 -2.20
C ALA A 14 1.46 -8.91 -1.81
N ARG A 15 0.52 -8.82 -2.76
CA ARG A 15 -0.86 -8.37 -2.50
C ARG A 15 -1.57 -9.25 -1.49
N GLU A 16 -1.42 -10.57 -1.59
CA GLU A 16 -2.00 -11.51 -0.63
C GLU A 16 -1.51 -11.27 0.80
N TYR A 17 -0.21 -10.96 0.99
CA TYR A 17 0.30 -10.62 2.32
C TYR A 17 -0.29 -9.32 2.85
N TYR A 18 -0.48 -8.30 2.01
CA TYR A 18 -1.16 -7.06 2.43
C TYR A 18 -2.62 -7.32 2.81
N ILE A 19 -3.35 -8.13 2.04
CA ILE A 19 -4.73 -8.52 2.37
C ILE A 19 -4.77 -9.22 3.73
N LYS A 20 -3.90 -10.20 3.96
CA LYS A 20 -3.80 -10.90 5.25
C LYS A 20 -3.49 -9.94 6.40
N ALA A 21 -2.54 -9.02 6.21
CA ALA A 21 -2.17 -8.02 7.21
C ALA A 21 -3.33 -7.06 7.52
N PHE A 22 -4.05 -6.58 6.51
CA PHE A 22 -5.21 -5.71 6.73
C PHE A 22 -6.38 -6.42 7.40
N ASN A 23 -6.63 -7.69 7.05
CA ASN A 23 -7.66 -8.50 7.69
C ASN A 23 -7.31 -8.82 9.15
N GLY A 24 -6.02 -8.91 9.48
CA GLY A 24 -5.53 -9.14 10.84
C GLY A 24 -5.37 -7.86 11.67
N LEU A 25 -5.77 -6.69 11.18
CA LEU A 25 -5.63 -5.42 11.87
C LEU A 25 -6.99 -4.95 12.43
N PRO A 26 -7.21 -5.02 13.76
CA PRO A 26 -8.43 -4.53 14.39
C PRO A 26 -8.66 -3.05 14.10
N GLU A 27 -9.93 -2.63 14.00
CA GLU A 27 -10.31 -1.26 13.65
C GLU A 27 -9.80 -0.23 14.68
N GLU A 28 -9.82 -0.59 15.95
CA GLU A 28 -9.33 0.21 17.08
C GLU A 28 -7.82 0.51 17.00
N ASP A 29 -7.03 -0.41 16.42
CA ASP A 29 -5.58 -0.29 16.33
C ASP A 29 -5.11 0.45 15.08
N ARG A 30 -5.98 0.60 14.07
CA ARG A 30 -5.63 1.22 12.77
C ARG A 30 -5.01 2.59 12.92
N PHE A 31 -5.56 3.44 13.79
CA PHE A 31 -5.05 4.80 13.96
C PHE A 31 -3.67 4.84 14.62
N ASN A 32 -3.43 3.95 15.57
CA ASN A 32 -2.13 3.78 16.22
C ASN A 32 -1.10 3.22 15.22
N GLN A 33 -1.54 2.32 14.34
CA GLN A 33 -0.74 1.74 13.25
C GLN A 33 -0.77 2.53 11.93
N ARG A 34 -1.25 3.78 11.92
CA ARG A 34 -1.41 4.59 10.69
C ARG A 34 -0.11 4.74 9.88
N ILE A 35 1.05 4.69 10.53
CA ILE A 35 2.35 4.72 9.85
C ILE A 35 2.52 3.47 8.99
N GLY A 36 2.18 2.28 9.50
CA GLY A 36 2.17 1.05 8.73
C GLY A 36 1.19 1.09 7.56
N LEU A 37 0.00 1.67 7.77
CA LEU A 37 -0.99 1.87 6.70
C LEU A 37 -0.52 2.83 5.61
N ILE A 38 0.18 3.92 5.98
CA ILE A 38 0.82 4.84 5.03
C ILE A 38 1.88 4.10 4.20
N MET A 39 2.74 3.31 4.86
CA MET A 39 3.78 2.53 4.18
C MET A 39 3.15 1.52 3.22
N ALA A 40 2.10 0.82 3.63
CA ALA A 40 1.38 -0.12 2.79
C ALA A 40 0.78 0.55 1.53
N GLU A 41 0.17 1.73 1.68
CA GLU A 41 -0.37 2.50 0.54
C GLU A 41 0.74 2.90 -0.45
N ILE A 42 1.91 3.33 0.04
CA ILE A 42 3.06 3.68 -0.79
C ILE A 42 3.60 2.45 -1.53
N TYR A 43 3.76 1.31 -0.86
CA TYR A 43 4.28 0.10 -1.47
C TYR A 43 3.32 -0.53 -2.48
N LEU A 44 2.02 -0.59 -2.17
CA LEU A 44 1.00 -1.05 -3.12
C LEU A 44 0.91 -0.13 -4.33
N SER A 45 1.05 1.19 -4.14
CA SER A 45 1.12 2.13 -5.24
C SER A 45 2.36 1.91 -6.12
N LEU A 46 3.53 1.66 -5.52
CA LEU A 46 4.74 1.34 -6.28
C LEU A 46 4.58 0.02 -7.05
N LEU A 47 3.96 -1.00 -6.45
CA LEU A 47 3.69 -2.26 -7.11
C LEU A 47 2.78 -2.09 -8.33
N ASN A 48 1.78 -1.22 -8.24
CA ASN A 48 0.93 -0.88 -9.39
C ASN A 48 1.71 -0.17 -10.49
N GLU A 49 2.65 0.72 -10.17
CA GLU A 49 3.53 1.31 -11.19
C GLU A 49 4.43 0.26 -11.86
N ILE A 50 4.95 -0.68 -11.08
CA ILE A 50 5.75 -1.81 -11.60
C ILE A 50 4.94 -2.64 -12.61
N GLU A 51 3.69 -2.93 -12.29
CA GLU A 51 2.80 -3.68 -13.18
C GLU A 51 2.41 -2.88 -14.43
N ASN A 52 2.08 -1.59 -14.28
CA ASN A 52 1.74 -0.69 -15.39
C ASN A 52 2.89 -0.52 -16.39
N ASP A 53 4.13 -0.56 -15.93
CA ASP A 53 5.33 -0.50 -16.77
C ASP A 53 5.68 -1.87 -17.40
N GLY A 54 4.92 -2.92 -17.08
CA GLY A 54 5.10 -4.26 -17.64
C GLY A 54 6.24 -5.05 -16.97
N PHE A 55 6.56 -4.75 -15.72
CA PHE A 55 7.59 -5.41 -14.91
C PHE A 55 9.03 -5.25 -15.40
N LYS A 56 9.39 -4.11 -16.03
CA LYS A 56 10.76 -3.84 -16.52
C LYS A 56 11.74 -3.42 -15.42
N VAL A 57 11.61 -4.03 -14.24
CA VAL A 57 12.42 -3.73 -13.04
C VAL A 57 13.91 -4.06 -13.18
N LEU A 58 14.27 -4.90 -14.15
CA LEU A 58 15.67 -5.22 -14.49
C LEU A 58 16.26 -4.25 -15.53
N GLU A 59 15.42 -3.50 -16.24
CA GLU A 59 15.86 -2.55 -17.26
C GLU A 59 16.05 -1.16 -16.67
N HIS A 60 15.13 -0.74 -15.79
CA HIS A 60 15.21 0.58 -15.16
C HIS A 60 14.52 0.63 -13.81
N ARG A 61 14.83 1.69 -13.06
CA ARG A 61 14.24 1.92 -11.74
C ARG A 61 12.87 2.57 -11.85
N ILE A 62 11.86 1.85 -11.37
CA ILE A 62 10.51 2.36 -11.20
C ILE A 62 10.41 3.01 -9.81
N LYS A 63 9.89 4.24 -9.75
CA LYS A 63 9.81 5.02 -8.50
C LYS A 63 8.58 5.91 -8.45
N LEU A 64 8.00 6.03 -7.27
CA LEU A 64 7.03 7.08 -6.99
C LEU A 64 7.77 8.41 -6.80
N THR A 65 7.23 9.48 -7.40
CA THR A 65 7.76 10.83 -7.17
C THR A 65 7.62 11.21 -5.69
N PRO A 66 8.52 12.06 -5.15
CA PRO A 66 8.40 12.53 -3.77
C PRO A 66 7.03 13.13 -3.47
N MET A 67 6.49 13.94 -4.40
CA MET A 67 5.17 14.54 -4.27
C MET A 67 4.05 13.50 -4.20
N ARG A 68 4.11 12.44 -5.02
CA ARG A 68 3.12 11.35 -4.95
C ARG A 68 3.18 10.62 -3.62
N LYS A 69 4.38 10.36 -3.09
CA LYS A 69 4.54 9.76 -1.75
C LYS A 69 3.97 10.63 -0.64
N LEU A 70 4.26 11.94 -0.67
CA LEU A 70 3.70 12.90 0.29
C LEU A 70 2.17 12.93 0.22
N TRP A 71 1.60 12.97 -0.98
CA TRP A 71 0.16 12.94 -1.18
C TRP A 71 -0.47 11.64 -0.65
N LEU A 72 0.10 10.47 -0.95
CA LEU A 72 -0.38 9.17 -0.46
C LEU A 72 -0.33 9.10 1.08
N ALA A 73 0.76 9.57 1.67
CA ALA A 73 0.93 9.61 3.13
C ALA A 73 -0.10 10.52 3.78
N TRP A 74 -0.28 11.74 3.26
CA TRP A 74 -1.25 12.69 3.78
C TRP A 74 -2.68 12.17 3.63
N ARG A 75 -3.06 11.69 2.44
CA ARG A 75 -4.41 11.15 2.19
C ARG A 75 -4.73 9.97 3.11
N THR A 76 -3.79 9.04 3.28
CA THR A 76 -3.97 7.88 4.16
C THR A 76 -4.09 8.32 5.63
N SER A 77 -3.22 9.22 6.08
CA SER A 77 -3.29 9.77 7.44
C SER A 77 -4.64 10.43 7.74
N GLN A 78 -5.16 11.25 6.81
CA GLN A 78 -6.48 11.88 6.96
C GLN A 78 -7.62 10.85 6.97
N ARG A 79 -7.55 9.81 6.13
CA ARG A 79 -8.53 8.71 6.09
C ARG A 79 -8.61 8.00 7.44
N GLU A 80 -7.49 7.56 7.99
CA GLU A 80 -7.46 6.85 9.27
C GLU A 80 -7.86 7.77 10.44
N LYS A 81 -7.48 9.05 10.39
CA LYS A 81 -7.94 10.05 11.37
C LYS A 81 -9.47 10.21 11.34
N LYS A 82 -10.08 10.24 10.16
CA LYS A 82 -11.55 10.31 10.02
C LYS A 82 -12.22 9.05 10.56
N ARG A 83 -11.71 7.87 10.21
CA ARG A 83 -12.22 6.58 10.71
C ARG A 83 -12.18 6.50 12.23
N PHE A 84 -11.05 6.86 12.84
CA PHE A 84 -10.89 6.88 14.30
C PHE A 84 -11.92 7.76 15.00
N LYS A 85 -12.17 8.97 14.45
CA LYS A 85 -13.20 9.85 15.00
C LYS A 85 -14.60 9.24 14.94
N GLN A 86 -14.94 8.57 13.84
CA GLN A 86 -16.25 7.92 13.68
C GLN A 86 -16.42 6.78 14.69
N ILE A 87 -15.41 5.92 14.84
CA ILE A 87 -15.45 4.81 15.81
C ILE A 87 -15.63 5.36 17.23
N LYS A 88 -14.86 6.39 17.62
CA LYS A 88 -14.97 7.00 18.95
C LYS A 88 -16.31 7.69 19.21
N GLN A 89 -17.03 8.12 18.18
CA GLN A 89 -18.36 8.73 18.32
C GLN A 89 -19.47 7.70 18.55
N HIS A 90 -19.24 6.43 18.16
CA HIS A 90 -20.20 5.35 18.25
C HIS A 90 -19.84 4.29 19.31
N ALA A 91 -18.75 4.50 20.05
CA ALA A 91 -18.33 3.72 21.20
C ALA A 91 -18.75 4.44 22.50
#